data_AF-W4FP53-F1
#
_entry.id   AF-W4FP53-F1
#
_cell.length_a   1.000
_cell.length_b   1.000
_cell.length_c   1.000
_cell.angle_alpha   90.00
_cell.angle_beta   90.00
_cell.angle_gamma   90.00
#
_symmetry.space_group_name_H-M   'P 1'
#
loop_
_entity.id
_entity.type
_entity.pdbx_description
1 polymer ?
#
loop_
_entity_poly.entity_id
_entity_poly.type
_entity_poly.pdbx_seq_one_letter_code
_entity_poly.pdbx_strand_id
1 'polypeptide(L)'
;MTRPNMPPTRRQLTEALRTVHPELPTNQLGSEDGAATDGRQGDDAGTTAARPCTTSRASSARPPKRPRTALSSTYPPDEAPTSIMSMLWMLEQSREQWLQQMEERREMWDKERDDRRERLRQERELRERERDDYRDQMEARRDERAVKLDQLLTLLLTKLLENNYPATNRTV
;
A
#
# COMPACT_ATOMS: atom_id res chain seq x y z
N MET A 1 7.30 12.18 -13.50
CA MET A 1 8.07 13.42 -13.29
C MET A 1 9.23 13.13 -12.34
N THR A 2 10.45 13.14 -12.86
CA THR A 2 11.69 12.88 -12.13
C THR A 2 12.19 14.18 -11.49
N ARG A 3 12.42 14.19 -10.17
CA ARG A 3 13.00 15.35 -9.48
C ARG A 3 14.48 15.48 -9.89
N PRO A 4 14.98 16.66 -10.31
CA PRO A 4 16.23 16.79 -11.08
C PRO A 4 17.54 16.53 -10.30
N ASN A 5 17.50 16.08 -9.04
CA ASN A 5 18.69 15.92 -8.20
C ASN A 5 18.71 14.62 -7.37
N MET A 6 17.84 13.64 -7.68
CA MET A 6 17.89 12.34 -7.00
C MET A 6 18.60 11.32 -7.89
N PRO A 7 19.50 10.48 -7.33
CA PRO A 7 20.04 9.36 -8.08
C PRO A 7 18.89 8.48 -8.59
N PRO A 8 19.01 7.89 -9.78
CA PRO A 8 17.94 7.11 -10.38
C PRO A 8 17.56 5.95 -9.47
N THR A 9 16.27 5.78 -9.24
CA THR A 9 15.76 4.66 -8.45
C THR A 9 16.02 3.33 -9.17
N ARG A 10 16.18 2.23 -8.42
CA ARG A 10 16.38 0.87 -8.99
C ARG A 10 15.35 0.55 -10.08
N ARG A 11 14.10 0.98 -9.90
CA ARG A 11 13.02 0.81 -10.87
C ARG A 11 13.25 1.58 -12.18
N GLN A 12 13.70 2.83 -12.10
CA GLN A 12 14.05 3.63 -13.28
C GLN A 12 15.23 3.03 -14.04
N LEU A 13 16.21 2.47 -13.34
CA LEU A 13 17.32 1.76 -13.96
C LEU A 13 16.87 0.49 -14.68
N THR A 14 15.99 -0.32 -14.07
CA THR A 14 15.45 -1.53 -14.72
C THR A 14 14.54 -1.20 -15.90
N GLU A 15 13.77 -0.12 -15.84
CA GLU A 15 12.92 0.33 -16.94
C GLU A 15 13.77 0.86 -18.10
N ALA A 16 14.83 1.64 -17.82
CA ALA A 16 15.78 2.08 -18.84
C ALA A 16 16.52 0.91 -19.50
N LEU A 17 16.98 -0.08 -18.73
CA LEU A 17 17.62 -1.28 -19.26
C LEU A 17 16.67 -2.09 -20.16
N ARG A 18 15.38 -2.15 -19.83
CA ARG A 18 14.35 -2.79 -20.66
C ARG A 18 14.18 -2.10 -22.03
N THR A 19 14.37 -0.78 -22.09
CA THR A 19 14.29 -0.04 -23.37
C THR A 19 15.55 -0.18 -24.24
N VAL A 20 16.71 -0.44 -23.63
CA VAL A 20 18.00 -0.57 -24.33
C VAL A 20 18.28 -2.01 -24.76
N HIS A 21 17.80 -3.00 -23.98
CA HIS A 21 17.93 -4.42 -24.29
C HIS A 21 16.61 -5.17 -24.06
N PRO A 22 15.72 -5.20 -25.07
CA PRO A 22 14.41 -5.87 -24.96
C PRO A 22 14.51 -7.41 -24.87
N GLU A 23 15.65 -8.00 -25.19
CA GLU A 23 15.87 -9.47 -25.26
C GLU A 23 16.38 -10.09 -23.94
N LEU A 24 16.54 -9.31 -22.86
CA LEU A 24 17.01 -9.84 -21.57
C LEU A 24 15.86 -10.52 -20.81
N PRO A 25 15.91 -11.84 -20.52
CA PRO A 25 14.85 -12.54 -19.83
C PRO A 25 14.69 -11.98 -18.40
N THR A 26 13.48 -11.52 -18.09
CA THR A 26 13.06 -10.88 -16.84
C THR A 26 13.16 -11.74 -15.57
N ASN A 27 13.62 -12.98 -15.67
CA ASN A 27 13.53 -13.97 -14.60
C ASN A 27 14.80 -14.13 -13.74
N GLN A 28 15.85 -13.32 -13.95
CA GLN A 28 17.10 -13.45 -13.16
C GLN A 28 17.51 -12.20 -12.37
N LEU A 29 16.69 -11.14 -12.33
CA LEU A 29 16.96 -9.94 -11.51
C LEU A 29 16.12 -9.85 -10.23
N GLY A 30 15.51 -10.98 -9.83
CA GLY A 30 14.62 -11.10 -8.69
C GLY A 30 14.71 -12.41 -7.92
N SER A 31 15.89 -13.04 -7.81
CA SER A 31 16.01 -14.27 -7.00
C SER A 31 17.41 -14.50 -6.42
N GLU A 32 17.68 -13.88 -5.27
CA GLU A 32 18.61 -14.25 -4.19
C GLU A 32 18.50 -13.09 -3.18
N ASP A 33 17.75 -13.13 -2.09
CA ASP A 33 17.56 -14.14 -1.03
C ASP A 33 16.04 -14.34 -0.79
N GLY A 34 15.45 -15.53 -0.69
CA GLY A 34 15.74 -16.56 0.32
C GLY A 34 14.40 -17.02 0.92
N ALA A 35 13.83 -18.05 0.28
CA ALA A 35 12.72 -18.94 0.63
C ALA A 35 11.85 -18.69 1.88
N ALA A 36 10.53 -18.74 1.64
CA ALA A 36 9.57 -19.14 2.65
C ALA A 36 9.85 -20.58 3.11
N THR A 37 10.13 -20.76 4.40
CA THR A 37 9.85 -22.02 5.10
C THR A 37 9.00 -21.71 6.32
N ASP A 38 7.73 -22.08 6.19
CA ASP A 38 6.81 -22.35 7.29
C ASP A 38 7.37 -23.54 8.10
N GLY A 39 7.60 -23.36 9.41
CA GLY A 39 8.17 -24.41 10.24
C GLY A 39 8.80 -23.93 11.55
N ARG A 40 8.00 -23.99 12.62
CA ARG A 40 8.33 -24.21 14.05
C ARG A 40 9.83 -24.28 14.48
N GLN A 41 10.10 -23.59 15.60
CA GLN A 41 11.02 -23.97 16.71
C GLN A 41 12.43 -23.33 16.77
N GLY A 42 12.78 -22.81 17.97
CA GLY A 42 14.13 -22.93 18.52
C GLY A 42 14.86 -21.64 18.87
N ASP A 43 15.19 -21.51 20.15
CA ASP A 43 16.06 -20.49 20.76
C ASP A 43 17.52 -20.51 20.26
N ASP A 44 18.21 -19.40 20.56
CA ASP A 44 19.66 -19.21 20.68
C ASP A 44 20.58 -19.48 19.47
N ALA A 45 21.23 -18.41 18.99
CA ALA A 45 22.70 -18.24 19.07
C ALA A 45 23.15 -17.17 18.07
N GLY A 46 23.95 -16.23 18.57
CA GLY A 46 24.58 -15.20 17.76
C GLY A 46 25.51 -15.76 16.68
N THR A 47 25.58 -15.07 15.56
CA THR A 47 26.76 -15.10 14.68
C THR A 47 26.92 -13.73 14.04
N THR A 48 27.88 -13.01 14.60
CA THR A 48 28.51 -11.83 14.06
C THR A 48 29.10 -12.16 12.68
N ALA A 49 28.56 -11.56 11.62
CA ALA A 49 29.22 -11.56 10.31
C ALA A 49 29.62 -10.13 9.96
N ALA A 50 30.92 -9.87 10.06
CA ALA A 50 31.58 -8.62 9.76
C ALA A 50 31.28 -8.18 8.32
N ARG A 51 30.75 -6.96 8.14
CA ARG A 51 30.64 -6.34 6.82
C ARG A 51 31.95 -5.58 6.53
N PRO A 52 32.57 -5.77 5.35
CA PRO A 52 33.84 -5.16 5.02
C PRO A 52 33.70 -3.65 4.85
N CYS A 53 34.56 -2.90 5.56
CA CYS A 53 34.83 -1.50 5.34
C CYS A 53 35.51 -1.32 3.97
N THR A 54 34.77 -0.97 2.93
CA THR A 54 35.38 -0.48 1.69
C THR A 54 35.44 1.04 1.72
N THR A 55 36.62 1.53 2.08
CA THR A 55 36.99 2.94 1.92
C THR A 55 37.14 3.26 0.44
N SER A 56 36.07 3.72 -0.21
CA SER A 56 36.17 4.38 -1.51
C SER A 56 36.32 5.88 -1.29
N ARG A 57 37.57 6.33 -1.37
CA ARG A 57 37.97 7.73 -1.49
C ARG A 57 37.36 8.31 -2.77
N ALA A 58 36.22 8.96 -2.65
CA ALA A 58 35.60 9.74 -3.70
C ALA A 58 35.85 11.23 -3.46
N SER A 59 36.74 11.77 -4.28
CA SER A 59 36.78 13.14 -4.82
C SER A 59 36.17 14.25 -3.96
N SER A 60 37.04 15.06 -3.35
CA SER A 60 36.71 16.39 -2.82
C SER A 60 36.15 17.28 -3.94
N ALA A 61 34.82 17.33 -4.05
CA ALA A 61 34.14 18.31 -4.88
C ALA A 61 34.19 19.65 -4.13
N ARG A 62 35.23 20.44 -4.43
CA ARG A 62 35.38 21.80 -3.95
C ARG A 62 34.12 22.59 -4.32
N PRO A 63 33.35 23.15 -3.37
CA PRO A 63 32.17 23.93 -3.72
C PRO A 63 32.62 25.14 -4.55
N PRO A 64 31.87 25.51 -5.62
CA PRO A 64 32.22 26.69 -6.40
C PRO A 64 32.20 27.91 -5.47
N LYS A 65 33.31 28.65 -5.46
CA LYS A 65 33.42 29.94 -4.77
C LYS A 65 32.34 30.87 -5.33
N ARG A 66 31.21 30.98 -4.63
CA ARG A 66 30.28 32.09 -4.85
C ARG A 66 31.03 33.38 -4.51
N PRO A 67 31.08 34.40 -5.38
CA PRO A 67 31.57 35.70 -4.97
C PRO A 67 30.69 36.16 -3.81
N ARG A 68 31.32 36.46 -2.67
CA ARG A 68 30.67 37.18 -1.57
C ARG A 68 30.33 38.55 -2.15
N THR A 69 29.14 38.71 -2.70
CA THR A 69 28.55 40.02 -2.89
C THR A 69 28.44 40.61 -1.48
N ALA A 70 29.32 41.56 -1.19
CA ALA A 70 29.24 42.36 0.00
C ALA A 70 27.81 42.89 0.08
N LEU A 71 27.15 42.64 1.21
CA LEU A 71 25.91 43.31 1.55
C LEU A 71 26.28 44.80 1.68
N SER A 72 26.11 45.56 0.61
CA SER A 72 26.12 47.02 0.69
C SER A 72 24.90 47.38 1.53
N SER A 73 25.16 47.63 2.81
CA SER A 73 24.23 48.24 3.75
C SER A 73 23.94 49.66 3.27
N THR A 74 23.02 49.79 2.32
CA THR A 74 22.39 51.06 1.98
C THR A 74 21.01 51.03 2.62
N TYR A 75 21.01 51.35 3.92
CA TYR A 75 19.79 51.60 4.68
C TYR A 75 19.07 52.82 4.08
N PRO A 76 17.77 52.78 3.79
CA PRO A 76 16.97 54.00 3.79
C PRO A 76 16.65 54.35 5.25
N PRO A 77 16.91 55.58 5.73
CA PRO A 77 16.46 56.00 7.04
C PRO A 77 15.04 56.59 6.93
N ASP A 78 14.15 56.11 7.78
CA ASP A 78 12.88 56.68 8.26
C ASP A 78 11.71 55.70 8.14
N GLU A 79 11.66 54.74 9.06
CA GLU A 79 10.42 54.40 9.77
C GLU A 79 10.82 54.09 11.23
N ALA A 80 9.93 54.38 12.18
CA ALA A 80 10.12 54.35 13.63
C ALA A 80 10.97 53.18 14.17
N PRO A 81 11.60 53.28 15.36
CA PRO A 81 12.23 52.12 15.97
C PRO A 81 11.15 51.07 16.26
N THR A 82 10.94 50.14 15.33
CA THR A 82 10.31 48.86 15.66
C THR A 82 11.19 48.28 16.75
N SER A 83 10.68 48.33 17.98
CA SER A 83 11.35 47.81 19.16
C SER A 83 11.96 46.45 18.82
N ILE A 84 13.22 46.22 19.18
CA ILE A 84 13.92 44.96 18.88
C ILE A 84 13.05 43.74 19.28
N MET A 85 12.25 43.91 20.34
CA MET A 85 11.27 42.92 20.80
C MET A 85 10.15 42.65 19.78
N SER A 86 9.59 43.67 19.13
CA SER A 86 8.54 43.48 18.10
C SER A 86 9.09 42.79 16.86
N MET A 87 10.35 43.06 16.50
CA MET A 87 11.03 42.37 15.41
C MET A 87 11.27 40.89 15.73
N LEU A 88 11.72 40.59 16.95
CA LEU A 88 11.91 39.21 17.42
C LEU A 88 10.58 38.44 17.47
N TRP A 89 9.50 39.07 17.93
CA TRP A 89 8.18 38.46 17.99
C TRP A 89 7.61 38.16 16.59
N MET A 90 7.78 39.07 15.62
CA MET A 90 7.39 38.78 14.23
C MET A 90 8.20 37.63 13.62
N LEU A 91 9.50 37.54 13.93
CA LEU A 91 10.33 36.42 13.49
C LEU A 91 9.86 35.10 14.12
N GLU A 92 9.49 35.12 15.39
CA GLU A 92 8.95 33.96 16.09
C GLU A 92 7.62 33.49 15.47
N GLN A 93 6.68 34.42 15.23
CA GLN A 93 5.44 34.11 14.52
C GLN A 93 5.67 33.57 13.10
N SER A 94 6.64 34.14 12.37
CA SER A 94 6.98 33.66 11.02
C SER A 94 7.54 32.23 11.05
N ARG A 95 8.28 31.89 12.11
CA ARG A 95 8.81 30.54 12.34
C ARG A 95 7.71 29.57 12.68
N GLU A 96 6.77 29.95 13.55
CA GLU A 96 5.61 29.11 13.89
C GLU A 96 4.74 28.83 12.67
N GLN A 97 4.42 29.86 11.88
CA GLN A 97 3.68 29.70 10.63
C GLN A 97 4.41 28.79 9.64
N TRP A 98 5.73 28.93 9.53
CA TRP A 98 6.52 28.06 8.67
C TRP A 98 6.52 26.61 9.14
N LEU A 99 6.66 26.37 10.45
CA LEU A 99 6.58 25.02 11.04
C LEU A 99 5.19 24.41 10.79
N GLN A 100 4.13 25.18 10.97
CA GLN A 100 2.77 24.75 10.73
C GLN A 100 2.54 24.39 9.25
N GLN A 101 2.97 25.23 8.30
CA GLN A 101 2.90 24.93 6.87
C GLN A 101 3.74 23.71 6.45
N MET A 102 4.83 23.44 7.15
CA MET A 102 5.65 22.26 6.92
C MET A 102 4.98 21.00 7.48
N GLU A 103 4.30 21.10 8.62
CA GLU A 103 3.53 20.00 9.21
C GLU A 103 2.30 19.68 8.37
N GLU A 104 1.52 20.68 7.95
CA GLU A 104 0.38 20.51 7.04
C GLU A 104 0.81 19.83 5.72
N ARG A 105 1.98 20.16 5.19
CA ARG A 105 2.53 19.49 4.01
C ARG A 105 2.91 18.02 4.28
N ARG A 106 3.39 17.70 5.48
CA ARG A 106 3.67 16.31 5.88
C ARG A 106 2.38 15.51 6.02
N GLU A 107 1.40 16.06 6.74
CA GLU A 107 0.09 15.45 6.93
C GLU A 107 -0.60 15.17 5.59
N MET A 108 -0.54 16.12 4.64
CA MET A 108 -1.11 15.93 3.31
C MET A 108 -0.44 14.79 2.53
N TRP A 109 0.88 14.66 2.64
CA TRP A 109 1.60 13.54 1.99
C TRP A 109 1.33 12.20 2.65
N ASP A 110 1.23 12.16 3.98
CA ASP A 110 0.88 10.95 4.70
C ASP A 110 -0.56 10.53 4.39
N LYS A 111 -1.50 11.48 4.37
CA LYS A 111 -2.88 11.25 3.97
C LYS A 111 -2.98 10.75 2.53
N GLU A 112 -2.29 11.37 1.57
CA GLU A 112 -2.32 10.89 0.18
C GLU A 112 -1.76 9.47 0.05
N ARG A 113 -0.71 9.13 0.82
CA ARG A 113 -0.14 7.78 0.85
C ARG A 113 -1.12 6.78 1.44
N ASP A 114 -1.81 7.15 2.50
CA ASP A 114 -2.76 6.27 3.18
C ASP A 114 -4.05 6.10 2.37
N ASP A 115 -4.57 7.17 1.75
CA ASP A 115 -5.68 7.11 0.78
C ASP A 115 -5.35 6.16 -0.38
N ARG A 116 -4.11 6.20 -0.88
CA ARG A 116 -3.67 5.30 -1.96
C ARG A 116 -3.64 3.84 -1.51
N ARG A 117 -3.24 3.58 -0.26
CA ARG A 117 -3.27 2.23 0.33
C ARG A 117 -4.70 1.78 0.57
N GLU A 118 -5.56 2.67 1.05
CA GLU A 118 -6.96 2.38 1.35
C GLU A 118 -7.75 2.05 0.10
N ARG A 119 -7.57 2.79 -1.01
CA ARG A 119 -8.18 2.46 -2.31
C ARG A 119 -7.85 1.04 -2.77
N LEU A 120 -6.58 0.63 -2.62
CA LEU A 120 -6.17 -0.73 -2.98
C LEU A 120 -6.77 -1.80 -2.07
N ARG A 121 -7.01 -1.48 -0.79
CA ARG A 121 -7.71 -2.40 0.13
C ARG A 121 -9.18 -2.51 -0.25
N GLN A 122 -9.86 -1.37 -0.45
CA GLN A 122 -11.27 -1.34 -0.85
C GLN A 122 -11.51 -2.09 -2.16
N GLU A 123 -10.63 -1.94 -3.15
CA GLU A 123 -10.73 -2.66 -4.42
C GLU A 123 -10.58 -4.19 -4.27
N ARG A 124 -9.76 -4.64 -3.31
CA ARG A 124 -9.63 -6.06 -2.98
C ARG A 124 -10.85 -6.59 -2.25
N GLU A 125 -11.35 -5.82 -1.29
CA GLU A 125 -12.53 -6.16 -0.50
C GLU A 125 -13.79 -6.23 -1.38
N LEU A 126 -13.95 -5.32 -2.35
CA LEU A 126 -15.05 -5.38 -3.32
C LEU A 126 -14.99 -6.65 -4.17
N ARG A 127 -13.81 -7.00 -4.71
CA ARG A 127 -13.65 -8.25 -5.46
C ARG A 127 -13.88 -9.49 -4.60
N GLU A 128 -13.62 -9.41 -3.30
CA GLU A 128 -13.88 -10.51 -2.37
C GLU A 128 -15.37 -10.67 -2.11
N ARG A 129 -16.07 -9.57 -1.80
CA ARG A 129 -17.52 -9.54 -1.68
C ARG A 129 -18.22 -10.07 -2.93
N GLU A 130 -17.79 -9.66 -4.13
CA GLU A 130 -18.36 -10.19 -5.38
C GLU A 130 -18.19 -11.71 -5.53
N ARG A 131 -17.07 -12.27 -5.05
CA ARG A 131 -16.85 -13.73 -5.06
C ARG A 131 -17.73 -14.43 -4.04
N ASP A 132 -17.90 -13.85 -2.86
CA ASP A 132 -18.75 -14.40 -1.81
C ASP A 132 -20.22 -14.32 -2.22
N ASP A 133 -20.69 -13.20 -2.77
CA ASP A 133 -22.02 -13.06 -3.35
C ASP A 133 -22.29 -14.11 -4.44
N TYR A 134 -21.29 -14.43 -5.27
CA TYR A 134 -21.42 -15.48 -6.28
C TYR A 134 -21.51 -16.88 -5.64
N ARG A 135 -20.75 -17.14 -4.58
CA ARG A 135 -20.83 -18.41 -3.83
C ARG A 135 -22.21 -18.57 -3.21
N ASP A 136 -22.71 -17.53 -2.57
CA ASP A 136 -24.04 -17.51 -1.93
C ASP A 136 -25.14 -17.77 -2.95
N GLN A 137 -25.06 -17.18 -4.15
CA GLN A 137 -26.00 -17.46 -5.23
C GLN A 137 -25.96 -18.92 -5.69
N MET A 138 -24.77 -19.52 -5.74
CA MET A 138 -24.61 -20.92 -6.13
C MET A 138 -25.08 -21.87 -5.04
N GLU A 139 -24.90 -21.52 -3.77
CA GLU A 139 -25.42 -22.25 -2.62
C GLU A 139 -26.95 -22.18 -2.57
N ALA A 140 -27.54 -20.99 -2.72
CA ALA A 140 -28.99 -20.81 -2.81
C ALA A 140 -29.61 -21.68 -3.93
N ARG A 141 -28.97 -21.74 -5.11
CA ARG A 141 -29.42 -22.62 -6.21
C ARG A 141 -29.29 -24.11 -5.89
N ARG A 142 -28.29 -24.51 -5.11
CA ARG A 142 -28.13 -25.90 -4.65
C ARG A 142 -29.23 -26.24 -3.66
N ASP A 143 -29.51 -25.34 -2.73
CA ASP A 143 -30.57 -25.51 -1.73
C ASP A 143 -31.95 -25.58 -2.40
N GLU A 144 -32.24 -24.71 -3.36
CA GLU A 144 -33.49 -24.79 -4.14
C GLU A 144 -33.64 -26.14 -4.85
N ARG A 145 -32.56 -26.70 -5.40
CA ARG A 145 -32.58 -28.02 -6.05
C ARG A 145 -32.79 -29.13 -5.02
N ALA A 146 -32.13 -29.05 -3.87
CA ALA A 146 -32.28 -30.01 -2.79
C ALA A 146 -33.74 -30.02 -2.28
N VAL A 147 -34.33 -28.85 -2.04
CA VAL A 147 -35.73 -28.70 -1.62
C VAL A 147 -36.69 -29.29 -2.67
N LYS A 148 -36.47 -29.01 -3.96
CA LYS A 148 -37.31 -29.58 -5.03
C LYS A 148 -37.20 -31.10 -5.10
N LEU A 149 -36.00 -31.66 -4.93
CA LEU A 149 -35.79 -33.10 -4.90
C LEU A 149 -36.48 -33.74 -3.69
N ASP A 150 -36.43 -33.10 -2.53
CA ASP A 150 -37.11 -33.56 -1.32
C ASP A 150 -38.65 -33.54 -1.47
N GLN A 151 -39.19 -32.49 -2.10
CA GLN A 151 -40.61 -32.42 -2.47
C GLN A 151 -41.01 -33.54 -3.44
N LEU A 152 -40.18 -33.85 -4.43
CA LEU A 152 -40.46 -34.94 -5.36
C LEU A 152 -40.38 -36.31 -4.68
N LEU A 153 -39.39 -36.53 -3.81
CA LEU A 153 -39.25 -37.77 -3.05
C LEU A 153 -40.44 -37.98 -2.10
N THR A 154 -40.88 -36.94 -1.39
CA THR A 154 -42.06 -37.01 -0.53
C THR A 154 -43.34 -37.30 -1.31
N LEU A 155 -43.54 -36.68 -2.48
CA LEU A 155 -44.66 -37.00 -3.38
C LEU A 155 -44.60 -38.45 -3.90
N LEU A 156 -43.42 -38.95 -4.23
CA LEU A 156 -43.24 -40.32 -4.73
C LEU A 156 -43.49 -41.35 -3.61
N LEU A 157 -42.96 -41.11 -2.41
CA LEU A 157 -43.20 -41.94 -1.23
C LEU A 157 -44.68 -41.96 -0.85
N THR A 158 -45.37 -40.81 -0.84
CA THR A 158 -46.81 -40.76 -0.57
C THR A 158 -47.61 -41.55 -1.60
N LYS A 159 -47.27 -41.46 -2.89
CA LYS A 159 -47.92 -42.26 -3.95
C LYS A 159 -47.67 -43.77 -3.81
N LEU A 160 -46.44 -44.17 -3.45
CA LEU A 160 -46.13 -45.59 -3.21
C LEU A 160 -46.83 -46.15 -1.97
N LEU A 161 -46.98 -45.33 -0.92
CA LEU A 161 -47.69 -45.72 0.30
C LEU A 161 -49.21 -45.80 0.09
N GLU A 162 -49.81 -44.86 -0.65
CA GLU A 162 -51.23 -44.92 -1.04
C GLU A 162 -51.56 -46.19 -1.85
N ASN A 163 -50.66 -46.62 -2.75
CA ASN A 163 -50.87 -47.82 -3.56
C ASN A 163 -50.69 -49.13 -2.78
N ASN A 164 -49.85 -49.15 -1.74
CA ASN A 164 -49.61 -50.35 -0.91
C ASN A 164 -50.62 -50.51 0.23
N TYR A 165 -51.36 -49.44 0.57
CA TYR A 165 -52.51 -49.50 1.47
C TYR A 165 -53.77 -49.13 0.70
N PRO A 166 -54.30 -50.04 -0.17
CA PRO A 166 -55.62 -49.84 -0.71
C PRO A 166 -56.59 -49.72 0.47
N ALA A 167 -57.51 -48.77 0.40
CA ALA A 167 -58.53 -48.51 1.40
C ALA A 167 -59.35 -49.78 1.71
N THR A 168 -58.83 -50.63 2.58
CA THR A 168 -59.62 -51.61 3.30
C THR A 168 -60.46 -50.79 4.28
N ASN A 169 -61.78 -50.96 4.18
CA ASN A 169 -62.82 -50.27 4.95
C ASN A 169 -63.41 -49.01 4.31
N ARG A 170 -64.12 -49.19 3.19
CA ARG A 170 -65.43 -48.52 3.00
C ARG A 170 -66.45 -49.51 2.42
N THR A 171 -66.89 -50.41 3.28
CA THR A 171 -68.18 -51.12 3.14
C THR A 171 -68.94 -50.89 4.44
N VAL A 172 -69.80 -49.87 4.45
CA VAL A 172 -71.06 -49.82 5.22
C VAL A 172 -72.06 -49.14 4.33
#